data_AF-A0A1F2R7M9-F1
#
_entry.id   AF-A0A1F2R7M9-F1
#
_cell.length_a   1.000
_cell.length_b   1.000
_cell.length_c   1.000
_cell.angle_alpha   90.00
_cell.angle_beta   90.00
_cell.angle_gamma   90.00
#
_symmetry.space_group_name_H-M   'P 1'
#
loop_
_entity.id
_entity.type
_entity.pdbx_description
1 polymer ?
#
loop_
_entity_poly.entity_id
_entity_poly.type
_entity_poly.pdbx_seq_one_letter_code
_entity_poly.pdbx_strand_id
1 'polypeptide(L)' 'MLEARTNLTPQSVRFFIRNGASIMPFFRKTEVSDADVDAIAAYLTRPKPAAPPVAPQAVRP' A
#
# COMPACT_ATOMS: atom_id res chain seq x y z
N MET A 1 16.82 2.30 4.62
CA MET A 1 15.82 3.01 5.44
C MET A 1 14.53 3.13 4.65
N LEU A 2 13.51 2.32 4.99
CA LEU A 2 12.18 2.35 4.35
C LEU A 2 11.19 3.27 5.11
N GLU A 3 11.63 3.85 6.22
CA GLU A 3 10.86 4.69 7.15
C GLU A 3 10.50 6.07 6.60
N ALA A 4 11.04 6.45 5.43
CA ALA A 4 10.79 7.74 4.78
C ALA A 4 9.54 7.75 3.87
N ARG A 5 8.78 6.65 3.79
CA ARG A 5 7.57 6.56 2.96
C ARG A 5 6.32 6.96 3.75
N THR A 6 6.29 8.20 4.24
CA THR A 6 5.14 8.75 5.00
C THR A 6 4.13 9.49 4.12
N ASN A 7 4.39 9.65 2.81
CA ASN A 7 3.45 10.32 1.89
C ASN A 7 2.46 9.36 1.20
N LEU A 8 2.00 8.32 1.91
CA LEU A 8 0.87 7.53 1.41
C LEU A 8 -0.42 8.30 1.73
N THR A 9 -0.96 9.02 0.75
CA THR A 9 -2.28 9.66 0.88
C THR A 9 -3.38 8.70 0.40
N PRO A 10 -4.62 8.84 0.90
CA PRO A 10 -5.73 8.02 0.43
C PRO A 10 -5.94 8.12 -1.09
N GLN A 11 -5.65 9.30 -1.64
CA GLN A 11 -5.74 9.58 -3.07
C GLN A 11 -4.67 8.80 -3.86
N SER A 12 -3.44 8.73 -3.36
CA SER A 12 -2.37 7.92 -3.96
C SER A 12 -2.72 6.43 -3.94
N VAL A 13 -3.31 5.93 -2.85
CA VAL A 13 -3.74 4.53 -2.75
C VAL A 13 -4.82 4.21 -3.79
N ARG A 14 -5.85 5.07 -3.90
CA ARG A 14 -6.89 4.94 -4.95
C ARG A 14 -6.28 4.94 -6.34
N PHE A 15 -5.33 5.84 -6.61
CA PHE A 15 -4.67 5.94 -7.90
C PHE A 15 -3.94 4.63 -8.26
N PHE A 16 -3.16 4.06 -7.35
CA PHE A 16 -2.44 2.82 -7.60
C PHE A 16 -3.35 1.60 -7.75
N ILE A 17 -4.44 1.51 -7.00
CA ILE A 17 -5.40 0.40 -7.15
C ILE A 17 -6.06 0.45 -8.53
N ARG A 18 -6.35 1.64 -9.06
CA ARG A 18 -7.06 1.81 -10.35
C ARG A 18 -6.15 1.83 -11.57
N ASN A 19 -4.90 2.31 -11.43
CA ASN A 19 -3.99 2.50 -12.56
C ASN A 19 -2.79 1.54 -12.52
N GLY A 20 -2.57 0.86 -11.39
CA GLY A 20 -1.35 0.08 -11.17
C GLY A 20 -0.13 0.97 -10.99
N ALA A 21 1.05 0.34 -10.85
CA ALA A 21 2.32 1.04 -10.81
C ALA A 21 3.45 0.11 -11.25
N SER A 22 4.09 0.42 -12.38
CA SER A 22 5.23 -0.31 -12.94
C SER A 22 4.94 -1.81 -13.10
N ILE A 23 5.24 -2.62 -12.09
CA ILE A 23 5.05 -4.09 -12.09
C ILE A 23 3.72 -4.47 -11.39
N MET A 24 3.08 -3.55 -10.67
CA MET A 24 1.81 -3.78 -9.97
C MET A 24 0.63 -3.69 -10.96
N PRO A 25 -0.12 -4.78 -11.20
CA PRO A 25 -1.34 -4.74 -11.99
C PRO A 25 -2.44 -3.96 -11.27
N PHE A 26 -3.33 -3.33 -12.04
CA PHE A 26 -4.50 -2.61 -11.52
C PHE A 26 -5.67 -3.55 -11.21
N PHE A 27 -6.52 -3.15 -10.28
CA PHE A 27 -7.76 -3.85 -9.92
C PHE A 27 -8.97 -3.21 -10.58
N ARG A 28 -9.82 -4.02 -11.23
CA ARG A 28 -11.06 -3.55 -11.84
C ARG A 28 -12.13 -3.27 -10.78
N LYS A 29 -13.11 -2.42 -11.11
CA LYS A 29 -14.26 -2.11 -10.24
C LYS A 29 -15.10 -3.32 -9.85
N THR A 30 -15.11 -4.35 -10.70
CA THR A 30 -15.80 -5.62 -10.45
C THR A 30 -15.06 -6.51 -9.45
N GLU A 31 -13.77 -6.30 -9.27
CA GLU A 31 -12.91 -7.09 -8.37
C GLU A 31 -12.72 -6.38 -7.02
N VAL A 32 -12.62 -5.05 -7.03
CA VAL A 32 -12.54 -4.22 -5.82
C VAL A 32 -13.51 -3.04 -5.98
N SER A 33 -14.56 -3.06 -5.16
CA SER A 33 -15.59 -2.03 -5.13
C SER A 33 -15.03 -0.71 -4.59
N ASP A 34 -15.65 0.41 -4.94
CA ASP A 34 -15.24 1.72 -4.44
C ASP A 34 -15.29 1.80 -2.89
N ALA A 35 -16.18 1.06 -2.25
CA ALA A 35 -16.25 0.93 -0.79
C ALA A 35 -15.02 0.20 -0.21
N ASP A 36 -14.56 -0.87 -0.86
CA ASP A 36 -13.38 -1.63 -0.43
C ASP A 36 -12.11 -0.82 -0.65
N VAL A 37 -12.02 -0.09 -1.78
CA VAL A 37 -10.90 0.82 -2.04
C VAL A 37 -10.81 1.89 -0.94
N ASP A 38 -11.95 2.42 -0.49
CA ASP A 38 -11.97 3.41 0.59
C ASP A 38 -11.53 2.82 1.93
N ALA A 39 -12.00 1.63 2.27
CA ALA A 39 -11.58 0.90 3.47
C ALA A 39 -10.06 0.60 3.46
N ILE A 40 -9.52 0.19 2.31
CA ILE A 40 -8.08 -0.06 2.13
C ILE A 40 -7.28 1.23 2.26
N ALA A 41 -7.74 2.31 1.62
CA ALA A 41 -7.09 3.61 1.71
C ALA A 41 -7.04 4.10 3.16
N ALA A 42 -8.17 4.05 3.87
CA ALA A 42 -8.25 4.42 5.28
C ALA A 42 -7.34 3.56 6.17
N TYR A 43 -7.28 2.25 5.91
CA TYR A 43 -6.43 1.33 6.68
C TYR A 43 -4.93 1.61 6.46
N LEU A 44 -4.51 1.85 5.21
CA LEU A 44 -3.10 2.07 4.88
C LEU A 44 -2.60 3.47 5.28
N THR A 45 -3.48 4.48 5.29
CA THR A 45 -3.12 5.84 5.73
C THR A 45 -3.28 6.05 7.23
N ARG A 46 -3.82 5.07 7.94
CA ARG A 46 -3.94 5.13 9.40
C ARG A 46 -2.53 5.18 10.02
N PRO A 47 -2.27 6.08 10.99
CA PRO A 47 -1.00 6.09 11.70
C PRO A 47 -0.78 4.75 12.40
N LYS A 48 0.25 4.03 11.97
CA LYS A 48 0.63 2.72 12.51
C LYS A 48 1.61 2.91 13.68
N PRO A 49 1.46 2.21 14.81
CA PRO A 49 2.56 2.07 15.77
C PRO A 49 3.73 1.40 15.04
N ALA A 50 4.96 1.89 15.24
CA ALA A 50 6.16 1.39 14.59
C ALA A 50 6.18 -0.15 14.57
N ALA A 51 6.25 -0.74 13.38
CA ALA A 51 6.44 -2.17 13.27
C ALA A 51 7.79 -2.53 13.91
N PRO A 52 7.90 -3.62 14.71
CA PRO A 52 9.19 -4.07 15.20
C PRO A 52 10.14 -4.33 14.02
N PRO A 53 11.46 -4.08 14.20
CA PRO A 53 12.42 -4.11 13.10
C PRO A 53 12.39 -5.48 12.43
N VAL A 54 12.02 -5.50 11.15
CA VAL A 54 12.13 -6.71 10.32
C VAL A 54 13.61 -7.07 10.22
N ALA A 55 13.98 -8.23 10.75
CA ALA A 55 15.33 -8.76 10.70
C ALA A 55 15.83 -8.83 9.23
N PRO A 56 17.12 -8.55 8.97
CA PRO A 56 17.66 -8.59 7.61
C PRO A 56 17.44 -9.97 7.01
N GLN A 57 16.73 -10.04 5.87
CA GLN A 57 16.61 -11.28 5.11
C GLN A 57 18.01 -11.68 4.67
N ALA A 58 18.50 -12.79 5.24
CA ALA A 58 19.78 -13.38 4.90
C ALA A 58 19.79 -13.68 3.39
N VAL A 59 20.66 -12.97 2.68
CA VAL A 59 21.13 -13.34 1.35
C VAL A 59 21.73 -14.73 1.51
N ARG A 60 21.03 -15.75 1.00
CA ARG A 60 21.61 -17.09 0.88
C ARG A 60 22.66 -17.04 -0.24
N PRO A 61 23.87 -17.58 0.00
CA PRO A 61 25.01 -17.46 -0.92
C PRO A 61 24.80 -18.20 -2.24
#